data_AF-A0A968TKR8-F1
#
_entry.id   AF-A0A968TKR8-F1
#
_cell.length_a   1.000
_cell.length_b   1.000
_cell.length_c   1.000
_cell.angle_alpha   90.00
_cell.angle_beta   90.00
_cell.angle_gamma   90.00
#
_symmetry.space_group_name_H-M   'P 1'
#
loop_
_entity.id
_entity.type
_entity.pdbx_description
1 polymer ?
#
loop_
_entity_poly.entity_id
_entity_poly.type
_entity_poly.pdbx_seq_one_letter_code
_entity_poly.pdbx_strand_id
1 'polypeptide(L)' 'MTPEHIQNQDNTKINFPLWQYLNQPLFSQETKLVVNPRRFAYMYRIQLLERCLSRECDAKS' A
#
# COMPACT_ATOMS: atom_id res chain seq x y z
N MET A 1 -38.05 -3.13 24.86
CA MET A 1 -37.01 -4.13 25.20
C MET A 1 -36.74 -4.93 23.93
N THR A 2 -35.81 -4.45 23.11
CA THR A 2 -35.35 -5.11 21.87
C THR A 2 -33.83 -5.00 21.90
N PRO A 3 -33.08 -6.11 21.93
CA PRO A 3 -31.64 -6.02 21.88
C PRO A 3 -31.21 -5.62 20.47
N GLU A 4 -30.41 -4.56 20.45
CA GLU A 4 -29.72 -3.97 19.31
C GLU A 4 -28.93 -5.05 18.55
N HIS A 5 -29.08 -5.11 17.23
CA HIS A 5 -28.22 -5.89 16.34
C HIS A 5 -26.77 -5.38 16.43
N ILE A 6 -25.87 -6.14 17.04
CA ILE A 6 -24.43 -5.92 16.92
C ILE A 6 -23.98 -6.54 15.59
N GLN A 7 -23.84 -5.72 14.56
CA GLN A 7 -23.07 -6.11 13.37
C GLN A 7 -21.58 -5.96 13.69
N ASN A 8 -20.90 -7.08 13.97
CA ASN A 8 -19.45 -7.15 13.86
C ASN A 8 -19.09 -6.98 12.37
N GLN A 9 -18.85 -5.74 11.98
CA GLN A 9 -18.32 -5.42 10.65
C GLN A 9 -16.84 -5.82 10.65
N ASP A 10 -16.56 -7.07 10.28
CA ASP A 10 -15.23 -7.54 9.95
C ASP A 10 -14.68 -6.65 8.82
N ASN A 11 -13.90 -5.67 9.26
CA ASN A 11 -13.28 -4.64 8.44
C ASN A 11 -12.25 -5.35 7.57
N THR A 12 -12.69 -5.85 6.41
CA THR A 12 -11.85 -6.45 5.38
C THR A 12 -10.84 -5.39 4.96
N LYS A 13 -9.69 -5.37 5.65
CA LYS A 13 -8.61 -4.42 5.41
C LYS A 13 -8.23 -4.53 3.95
N ILE A 14 -8.68 -3.56 3.17
CA ILE A 14 -8.24 -3.38 1.80
C ILE A 14 -6.72 -3.15 1.92
N ASN A 15 -5.92 -4.17 1.61
CA ASN A 15 -4.44 -4.10 1.60
C ASN A 15 -3.94 -3.34 0.37
N PHE A 16 -4.65 -2.28 -0.01
CA PHE A 16 -4.27 -1.39 -1.08
C PHE A 16 -3.60 -0.15 -0.48
N PRO A 17 -2.40 0.23 -0.95
CA PRO A 17 -1.72 1.45 -0.52
C PRO A 17 -2.42 2.70 -1.09
N LEU A 18 -3.66 2.97 -0.64
CA LEU A 18 -4.54 4.01 -1.18
C LEU A 18 -3.90 5.39 -1.06
N TRP A 19 -3.32 5.68 0.10
CA TRP A 19 -2.66 6.94 0.34
C TRP A 19 -1.49 7.17 -0.63
N GLN A 20 -0.64 6.16 -0.84
CA GLN A 20 0.51 6.25 -1.74
C GLN A 20 0.08 6.32 -3.20
N TYR A 21 -1.03 5.69 -3.55
CA TYR A 21 -1.61 5.81 -4.89
C TYR A 21 -2.13 7.22 -5.17
N LEU A 22 -2.81 7.85 -4.20
CA LEU A 22 -3.31 9.22 -4.35
C LEU A 22 -2.19 10.26 -4.36
N ASN A 23 -1.10 10.01 -3.63
CA ASN A 23 0.07 10.88 -3.57
C ASN A 23 1.14 10.56 -4.62
N GLN A 24 0.78 9.87 -5.70
CA GLN A 24 1.72 9.65 -6.80
C GLN A 24 2.21 10.99 -7.37
N PRO A 25 3.53 11.13 -7.64
CA PRO A 25 4.05 12.31 -8.29
C PRO A 25 3.49 12.38 -9.72
N LEU A 26 2.61 13.36 -9.97
CA LEU A 26 1.92 13.51 -11.25
C LEU A 26 2.83 14.05 -12.37
N PHE A 27 3.94 14.71 -12.01
CA PHE A 27 4.81 15.44 -12.94
C PHE A 27 6.31 15.20 -12.74
N SER A 28 6.70 14.06 -12.16
CA SER A 28 8.11 13.73 -12.01
C SER A 28 8.69 13.19 -13.32
N GLN A 29 9.85 13.70 -13.71
CA GLN A 29 10.61 13.18 -14.85
C GLN A 29 11.22 11.80 -14.58
N GLU A 30 11.40 11.47 -13.29
CA GLU A 30 12.03 10.22 -12.83
C GLU A 30 11.02 9.10 -12.62
N THR A 31 9.78 9.43 -12.25
CA THR A 31 8.76 8.43 -11.90
C THR A 31 7.51 8.61 -12.75
N LYS A 32 7.19 7.58 -13.54
CA LYS A 32 5.97 7.55 -14.37
C LYS A 32 4.73 7.37 -13.49
N LEU A 33 3.71 8.18 -13.73
CA LEU A 33 2.39 8.01 -13.13
C LEU A 33 1.79 6.64 -13.50
N VAL A 34 1.37 5.86 -12.50
CA VAL A 34 0.74 4.54 -12.71
C VAL A 34 -0.74 4.62 -12.38
N VAL A 35 -1.57 4.84 -13.40
CA VAL A 35 -3.04 5.02 -13.27
C VAL A 35 -3.79 3.70 -13.05
N ASN A 36 -3.16 2.55 -13.34
CA ASN A 36 -3.78 1.27 -13.06
C ASN A 36 -3.53 0.89 -11.58
N PRO A 37 -4.57 0.85 -10.72
CA PRO A 37 -4.40 0.62 -9.29
C PRO A 37 -3.84 -0.78 -9.00
N ARG A 38 -4.23 -1.79 -9.78
CA ARG A 38 -3.73 -3.17 -9.61
C ARG A 38 -2.23 -3.24 -9.93
N ARG A 39 -1.79 -2.53 -10.97
CA ARG A 39 -0.37 -2.40 -11.32
C ARG A 39 0.41 -1.63 -10.25
N PHE A 40 -0.15 -0.55 -9.73
CA PHE A 40 0.48 0.22 -8.65
C PHE A 40 0.67 -0.63 -7.40
N ALA A 41 -0.36 -1.35 -6.96
CA ALA A 41 -0.28 -2.21 -5.77
C ALA A 41 0.83 -3.25 -5.87
N TYR A 42 0.98 -3.88 -7.04
CA TYR A 42 2.04 -4.85 -7.30
C TYR A 42 3.43 -4.22 -7.21
N MET A 43 3.64 -3.09 -7.90
CA MET A 43 4.92 -2.37 -7.88
C MET A 43 5.27 -1.86 -6.48
N TYR A 44 4.29 -1.32 -5.76
CA TYR A 44 4.46 -0.85 -4.39
C TYR A 44 4.91 -1.99 -3.45
N ARG A 45 4.35 -3.19 -3.62
CA ARG A 45 4.73 -4.36 -2.82
C ARG A 45 6.18 -4.77 -3.10
N ILE A 46 6.61 -4.76 -4.36
CA ILE A 46 8.02 -5.04 -4.72
C ILE A 46 8.94 -4.02 -4.06
N GLN A 47 8.68 -2.73 -4.23
CA GLN A 47 9.51 -1.67 -3.65
C GLN A 47 9.59 -1.75 -2.13
N LEU A 48 8.51 -2.15 -1.46
CA LEU A 48 8.52 -2.36 -0.02
C LEU A 48 9.46 -3.49 0.37
N LEU A 49 9.42 -4.62 -0.35
CA LEU A 49 10.31 -5.76 -0.12
C LEU A 49 11.77 -5.38 -0.37
N GLU A 50 12.06 -4.66 -1.44
CA GLU A 50 13.41 -4.17 -1.75
C GLU A 50 13.96 -3.28 -0.63
N ARG A 51 13.15 -2.36 -0.10
CA ARG A 51 13.55 -1.50 1.03
C ARG A 51 13.78 -2.30 2.31
N CYS A 52 12.93 -3.27 2.61
CA CYS A 52 13.11 -4.14 3.76
C CYS A 52 14.39 -4.96 3.65
N LEU A 53 14.65 -5.52 2.47
CA LEU A 53 15.85 -6.29 2.19
C LEU A 53 17.12 -5.43 2.31
N SER A 54 17.13 -4.24 1.70
CA SER A 54 18.25 -3.29 1.83
C SER A 54 18.55 -2.96 3.29
N ARG A 55 17.52 -2.65 4.09
CA ARG A 55 17.68 -2.36 5.52
C ARG A 55 18.20 -3.54 6.33
N GLU A 56 17.81 -4.76 6.01
CA GLU A 56 18.32 -5.95 6.69
C GLU A 56 19.81 -6.18 6.38
N CYS A 57 20.24 -5.93 5.14
CA CYS A 57 21.65 -5.99 4.77
C CYS A 57 22.48 -4.90 5.47
N ASP A 58 21.95 -3.68 5.58
CA ASP A 58 22.62 -2.56 6.26
C ASP A 58 22.77 -2.81 7.78
N ALA A 59 21.80 -3.49 8.42
CA ALA A 59 21.85 -3.82 9.85
C ALA A 59 22.82 -4.95 10.22
N LYS A 60 23.33 -5.70 9.23
CA LYS A 60 24.27 -6.82 9.42
C LYS A 60 25.72 -6.48 9.01
N SER A 61 26.00 -5.20 8.76
CA SER A 61 27.33 -4.68 8.37
C SER A 61 28.09 -4.12 9.56
#